data_AF-A0A0B5QJT4-F1
#
_entry.id   AF-A0A0B5QJT4-F1
#
_cell.length_a   1.000
_cell.length_b   1.000
_cell.length_c   1.000
_cell.angle_alpha   90.00
_cell.angle_beta   90.00
_cell.angle_gamma   90.00
#
_symmetry.space_group_name_H-M   'P 1'
#
loop_
_entity.id
_entity.type
_entity.pdbx_description
1 polymer ?
#
loop_
_entity_poly.entity_id
_entity_poly.type
_entity_poly.pdbx_seq_one_letter_code
_entity_poly.pdbx_strand_id
1 'polypeptide(L)'
;MNTKAIKYITTFLLAINCLTFLPKPTVASAASYSLGGLKISTYYAHKDKSNGFNVFGEENYKYLSAEQKKELLELKKCKNKGQDLSEEQQKTLHSLIDSIIKGKLGDKDYVDFKSLVEKKRSNENLTDEENERLKDYTDIINGNKLSTKDILSQFLR
;
A
#
# COMPACT_ATOMS: atom_id res chain seq x y z
N MET A 1 14.03 -36.32 -68.25
CA MET A 1 13.11 -35.74 -67.24
C MET A 1 13.94 -35.07 -66.16
N ASN A 2 13.67 -33.80 -65.89
CA ASN A 2 14.57 -32.83 -65.27
C ASN A 2 14.26 -32.69 -63.76
N THR A 3 15.22 -32.99 -62.90
CA THR A 3 15.09 -33.09 -61.43
C THR A 3 15.10 -31.74 -60.70
N LYS A 4 14.29 -30.77 -61.16
CA LYS A 4 14.14 -29.45 -60.51
C LYS A 4 12.70 -28.97 -60.31
N ALA A 5 11.71 -29.82 -60.57
CA ALA A 5 10.28 -29.46 -60.51
C ALA A 5 9.50 -30.04 -59.32
N ILE A 6 10.18 -30.60 -58.31
CA ILE A 6 9.54 -31.17 -57.11
C ILE A 6 10.06 -30.43 -55.87
N LYS A 7 9.72 -29.13 -55.80
CA LYS A 7 9.63 -28.40 -54.54
C LYS A 7 8.31 -27.63 -54.53
N TYR A 8 7.24 -28.40 -54.37
CA TYR A 8 6.02 -28.09 -53.59
C TYR A 8 5.56 -26.61 -53.68
N ILE A 9 4.63 -26.16 -54.53
CA ILE A 9 3.29 -26.68 -54.88
C ILE A 9 2.69 -27.53 -53.75
N THR A 10 2.60 -26.97 -52.54
CA THR A 10 1.60 -27.33 -51.50
C THR A 10 1.83 -26.47 -50.26
N THR A 11 1.40 -25.20 -50.31
CA THR A 11 0.76 -24.44 -49.21
C THR A 11 0.60 -22.97 -49.62
N PHE A 12 -0.11 -22.76 -50.73
CA PHE A 12 -0.61 -21.45 -51.14
C PHE A 12 -2.14 -21.48 -50.96
N LEU A 13 -2.60 -21.58 -49.71
CA LEU A 13 -4.02 -21.50 -49.32
C LEU A 13 -4.14 -21.51 -47.80
N LEU A 14 -3.72 -20.43 -47.15
CA LEU A 14 -4.42 -19.93 -45.98
C LEU A 14 -4.24 -18.41 -45.97
N ALA A 15 -5.04 -17.82 -46.83
CA ALA A 15 -5.26 -16.39 -46.91
C ALA A 15 -5.86 -15.90 -45.58
N ILE A 16 -5.53 -14.65 -45.24
CA ILE A 16 -6.43 -13.71 -44.57
C ILE A 16 -6.73 -14.04 -43.10
N ASN A 17 -5.93 -13.46 -42.21
CA ASN A 17 -6.43 -12.61 -41.12
C ASN A 17 -5.25 -11.96 -40.36
N CYS A 18 -4.45 -11.16 -41.06
CA CYS A 18 -3.75 -10.04 -40.44
C CYS A 18 -4.69 -8.83 -40.51
N LEU A 19 -5.52 -8.62 -39.49
CA LEU A 19 -6.00 -7.30 -39.03
C LEU A 19 -7.02 -7.49 -37.90
N THR A 20 -6.85 -6.69 -36.85
CA THR A 20 -7.72 -6.50 -35.68
C THR A 20 -7.57 -7.47 -34.50
N PHE A 21 -6.35 -7.57 -33.97
CA PHE A 21 -6.24 -7.55 -32.50
C PHE A 21 -5.76 -6.16 -32.10
N LEU A 22 -6.72 -5.24 -31.95
CA LEU A 22 -6.52 -4.12 -31.05
C LEU A 22 -6.07 -4.71 -29.72
N PRO A 23 -4.94 -4.31 -29.12
CA PRO A 23 -4.80 -4.50 -27.71
C PRO A 23 -5.99 -3.75 -27.10
N LYS A 24 -6.98 -4.49 -26.59
CA LYS A 24 -7.82 -3.91 -25.54
C LYS A 24 -6.81 -3.31 -24.56
N PRO A 25 -6.96 -2.07 -24.10
CA PRO A 25 -6.30 -1.72 -22.87
C PRO A 25 -6.76 -2.80 -21.90
N THR A 26 -5.85 -3.69 -21.52
CA THR A 26 -6.05 -4.52 -20.35
C THR A 26 -6.16 -3.47 -19.27
N VAL A 27 -7.39 -3.06 -18.97
CA VAL A 27 -7.71 -2.45 -17.71
C VAL A 27 -7.20 -3.53 -16.78
N ALA A 28 -6.04 -3.28 -16.17
CA ALA A 28 -5.61 -4.08 -15.06
C ALA A 28 -6.86 -4.16 -14.20
N SER A 29 -7.39 -5.38 -14.05
CA SER A 29 -8.37 -5.63 -13.03
C SER A 29 -7.60 -5.33 -11.76
N ALA A 30 -7.63 -4.06 -11.34
CA ALA A 30 -7.54 -3.72 -9.96
C ALA A 30 -8.66 -4.57 -9.40
N ALA A 31 -8.28 -5.71 -8.82
CA ALA A 31 -9.19 -6.57 -8.12
C ALA A 31 -9.99 -5.61 -7.25
N SER A 32 -11.24 -5.42 -7.61
CA SER A 32 -12.19 -4.58 -6.90
C SER A 32 -12.45 -5.34 -5.63
N TYR A 33 -11.53 -5.20 -4.68
CA TYR A 33 -11.67 -5.72 -3.35
C TYR A 33 -12.89 -5.04 -2.77
N SER A 34 -13.80 -5.88 -2.29
CA SER A 34 -15.00 -5.51 -1.54
C SER A 34 -14.77 -4.25 -0.69
N LEU A 35 -15.65 -3.28 -0.91
CA LEU A 35 -15.67 -1.88 -0.48
C LEU A 35 -15.78 -1.66 1.05
N GLY A 36 -15.34 -2.61 1.89
CA GLY A 36 -15.53 -2.56 3.34
C GLY A 36 -14.26 -2.64 4.20
N GLY A 37 -13.06 -2.65 3.60
CA GLY A 37 -11.82 -2.93 4.36
C GLY A 37 -10.51 -2.50 3.72
N LEU A 38 -10.52 -1.50 2.83
CA LEU A 38 -9.30 -1.02 2.17
C LEU A 38 -8.37 -0.34 3.20
N LYS A 39 -7.37 -1.10 3.66
CA LYS A 39 -6.45 -0.78 4.77
C LYS A 39 -5.86 0.63 4.67
N ILE A 40 -5.79 1.32 5.82
CA ILE A 40 -5.10 2.61 6.04
C ILE A 40 -3.67 2.59 5.48
N SER A 41 -3.03 1.44 5.54
CA SER A 41 -1.70 1.20 4.98
C SER A 41 -1.55 1.64 3.52
N THR A 42 -2.59 1.51 2.69
CA THR A 42 -2.54 1.90 1.29
C THR A 42 -2.49 3.44 1.14
N TYR A 43 -2.97 4.21 2.12
CA TYR A 43 -2.81 5.68 2.14
C TYR A 43 -1.34 6.06 2.32
N TYR A 44 -0.61 5.31 3.14
CA TYR A 44 0.82 5.51 3.37
C TYR A 44 1.71 4.77 2.37
N ALA A 45 1.24 3.71 1.72
CA ALA A 45 2.00 2.95 0.72
C ALA A 45 2.19 3.70 -0.61
N HIS A 46 1.30 4.63 -0.97
CA HIS A 46 1.39 5.40 -2.22
C HIS A 46 2.13 6.75 -2.09
N LYS A 47 2.49 7.18 -0.87
CA LYS A 47 3.09 8.50 -0.63
C LYS A 47 4.63 8.41 -0.62
N ASP A 48 5.21 7.96 -1.73
CA ASP A 48 6.66 7.66 -1.84
C ASP A 48 7.53 8.83 -2.36
N LYS A 49 7.06 10.07 -2.24
CA LYS A 49 7.85 11.26 -2.58
C LYS A 49 7.69 12.31 -1.48
N SER A 50 8.75 12.43 -0.66
CA SER A 50 8.97 13.39 0.44
C SER A 50 8.12 13.19 1.72
N ASN A 51 8.82 12.94 2.84
CA ASN A 51 8.30 12.86 4.22
C ASN A 51 7.24 11.78 4.51
N GLY A 52 7.39 10.59 3.92
CA GLY A 52 6.53 9.43 4.19
C GLY A 52 6.79 8.79 5.57
N PHE A 53 5.73 8.26 6.18
CA PHE A 53 5.79 7.48 7.42
C PHE A 53 6.83 6.35 7.32
N ASN A 54 7.90 6.44 8.12
CA ASN A 54 8.94 5.42 8.15
C ASN A 54 8.54 4.25 9.04
N VAL A 55 7.83 3.26 8.49
CA VAL A 55 7.41 2.05 9.23
C VAL A 55 8.56 1.32 9.92
N PHE A 56 9.77 1.35 9.36
CA PHE A 56 10.95 0.65 9.88
C PHE A 56 11.77 1.46 10.91
N GLY A 57 11.26 2.63 11.32
CA GLY A 57 11.83 3.44 12.39
C GLY A 57 11.82 2.70 13.74
N GLU A 58 12.89 2.84 14.52
CA GLU A 58 13.05 2.16 15.81
C GLU A 58 11.98 2.59 16.83
N GLU A 59 11.55 3.85 16.74
CA GLU A 59 10.49 4.42 17.57
C GLU A 59 9.14 3.71 17.42
N ASN A 60 8.92 3.01 16.30
CA ASN A 60 7.67 2.29 16.05
C ASN A 60 7.60 0.93 16.75
N TYR A 61 8.75 0.34 17.12
CA TYR A 61 8.80 -0.97 17.74
C TYR A 61 8.06 -1.01 19.08
N LYS A 62 7.96 0.12 19.80
CA LYS A 62 7.23 0.18 21.08
C LYS A 62 5.72 -0.08 20.95
N TYR A 63 5.17 0.04 19.74
CA TYR A 63 3.75 -0.18 19.45
C TYR A 63 3.43 -1.58 18.92
N LEU A 64 4.44 -2.47 18.84
CA LEU A 64 4.30 -3.80 18.26
C LEU A 64 4.53 -4.90 19.32
N SER A 65 3.84 -6.03 19.17
CA SER A 65 4.10 -7.25 19.93
C SER A 65 5.46 -7.88 19.57
N ALA A 66 5.92 -8.86 20.36
CA ALA A 66 7.19 -9.54 20.08
C ALA A 66 7.17 -10.27 18.71
N GLU A 67 6.03 -10.86 18.35
CA GLU A 67 5.79 -11.53 17.08
C GLU A 67 5.79 -10.52 15.93
N GLN A 68 5.04 -9.42 16.08
CA GLN A 68 4.96 -8.35 15.08
C GLN A 68 6.33 -7.70 14.82
N LYS A 69 7.18 -7.56 15.84
CA LYS A 69 8.56 -7.08 15.68
C LYS A 69 9.40 -8.03 14.82
N LYS A 70 9.25 -9.35 15.01
CA LYS A 70 9.95 -10.35 14.19
C LYS A 70 9.49 -10.27 12.74
N GLU A 71 8.17 -10.18 12.51
CA GLU A 71 7.61 -10.02 11.16
C GLU A 71 8.13 -8.75 10.47
N LEU A 72 8.15 -7.61 11.17
CA LEU A 72 8.68 -6.36 10.62
C LEU A 72 10.17 -6.46 10.26
N LEU A 73 10.96 -7.17 11.08
CA LEU A 73 12.37 -7.42 10.80
C LEU A 73 12.58 -8.29 9.55
N GLU A 74 11.79 -9.35 9.37
CA GLU A 74 11.87 -10.17 8.16
C GLU A 74 11.47 -9.38 6.91
N LEU A 75 10.42 -8.56 6.98
CA LEU A 75 10.03 -7.66 5.89
C LEU A 75 11.13 -6.64 5.57
N LYS A 76 11.81 -6.11 6.59
CA LYS A 76 12.96 -5.20 6.42
C LYS A 76 14.12 -5.90 5.70
N LYS A 77 14.39 -7.17 6.01
CA LYS A 77 15.41 -7.97 5.33
C LYS A 77 15.05 -8.19 3.85
N CYS A 78 13.80 -8.51 3.52
CA CYS A 78 13.34 -8.63 2.14
C CYS A 78 13.54 -7.33 1.36
N LYS A 79 13.12 -6.19 1.94
CA LYS A 79 13.32 -4.86 1.34
C LYS A 79 14.80 -4.54 1.11
N ASN A 80 15.66 -4.80 2.09
CA ASN A 80 17.11 -4.54 1.98
C ASN A 80 17.79 -5.40 0.91
N LYS A 81 17.25 -6.58 0.61
CA LYS A 81 17.72 -7.46 -0.48
C LYS A 81 17.20 -7.02 -1.85
N GLY A 82 16.37 -5.98 -1.92
CA GLY A 82 15.71 -5.56 -3.16
C GLY A 82 14.67 -6.56 -3.67
N GLN A 83 14.13 -7.41 -2.79
CA GLN A 83 13.09 -8.37 -3.15
C GLN A 83 11.72 -7.72 -3.06
N ASP A 84 10.88 -7.97 -4.06
CA ASP A 84 9.47 -7.63 -3.99
C ASP A 84 8.79 -8.42 -2.89
N LEU A 85 7.93 -7.75 -2.13
CA LEU A 85 7.13 -8.40 -1.10
C LEU A 85 6.00 -9.20 -1.76
N SER A 86 5.83 -10.45 -1.33
CA SER A 86 4.66 -11.26 -1.71
C SER A 86 3.35 -10.62 -1.24
N GLU A 87 2.22 -11.02 -1.81
CA GLU A 87 0.91 -10.50 -1.39
C GLU A 87 0.66 -10.69 0.11
N GLU A 88 1.06 -11.83 0.67
CA GLU A 88 0.94 -12.08 2.10
C GLU A 88 1.87 -11.17 2.91
N GLN A 89 3.10 -10.97 2.46
CA GLN A 89 4.04 -10.02 3.09
C GLN A 89 3.52 -8.58 3.04
N GLN A 90 2.88 -8.17 1.95
CA GLN A 90 2.23 -6.87 1.84
C GLN A 90 1.04 -6.76 2.80
N LYS A 91 0.20 -7.80 2.92
CA LYS A 91 -0.91 -7.84 3.89
C LYS A 91 -0.42 -7.74 5.33
N THR A 92 0.69 -8.42 5.66
CA THR A 92 1.35 -8.34 6.97
C THR A 92 1.90 -6.94 7.20
N LEU A 93 2.67 -6.38 6.26
CA LEU A 93 3.18 -5.01 6.35
C LEU A 93 2.05 -4.01 6.61
N HIS A 94 0.93 -4.17 5.90
CA HIS A 94 -0.24 -3.34 6.08
C HIS A 94 -0.85 -3.44 7.49
N SER A 95 -0.91 -4.64 8.06
CA SER A 95 -1.39 -4.87 9.43
C SER A 95 -0.46 -4.28 10.48
N LEU A 96 0.85 -4.32 10.24
CA LEU A 96 1.87 -3.73 11.12
C LEU A 96 1.79 -2.21 11.11
N ILE A 97 1.64 -1.59 9.93
CA ILE A 97 1.41 -0.14 9.80
C ILE A 97 0.18 0.28 10.59
N ASP A 98 -0.91 -0.47 10.46
CA ASP A 98 -2.16 -0.20 11.17
C ASP A 98 -1.99 -0.25 12.70
N SER A 99 -1.27 -1.27 13.19
CA SER A 99 -0.95 -1.43 14.61
C SER A 99 -0.10 -0.26 15.13
N ILE A 100 0.88 0.20 14.35
CA ILE A 100 1.74 1.33 14.73
C ILE A 100 0.94 2.62 14.78
N ILE A 101 0.14 2.92 13.75
CA ILE A 101 -0.68 4.14 13.70
C ILE A 101 -1.67 4.15 14.87
N LYS A 102 -2.33 3.02 15.12
CA LYS A 102 -3.23 2.87 16.27
C LYS A 102 -2.49 3.09 17.60
N GLY A 103 -1.27 2.58 17.72
CA GLY A 103 -0.44 2.80 18.91
C GLY A 103 -0.05 4.26 19.12
N LYS A 104 0.27 4.99 18.04
CA LYS A 104 0.66 6.41 18.08
C LYS A 104 -0.50 7.34 18.41
N LEU A 105 -1.67 7.10 17.82
CA LEU A 105 -2.86 7.95 18.00
C LEU A 105 -3.67 7.56 19.24
N GLY A 106 -3.71 6.28 19.60
CA GLY A 106 -4.68 5.73 20.55
C GLY A 106 -6.00 5.38 19.88
N ASP A 107 -6.85 4.62 20.57
CA ASP A 107 -8.06 4.01 19.98
C ASP A 107 -9.04 5.04 19.40
N LYS A 108 -9.32 6.12 20.13
CA LYS A 108 -10.30 7.14 19.73
C LYS A 108 -9.85 7.89 18.47
N ASP A 109 -8.65 8.44 18.52
CA ASP A 109 -8.08 9.25 17.43
C ASP A 109 -7.79 8.39 16.20
N TYR A 110 -7.45 7.10 16.39
CA TYR A 110 -7.32 6.14 15.30
C TYR A 110 -8.65 5.90 14.56
N VAL A 111 -9.77 5.77 15.28
CA VAL A 111 -11.09 5.58 14.65
C VAL A 111 -11.49 6.82 13.85
N ASP A 112 -11.29 8.02 14.41
CA ASP A 112 -11.55 9.28 13.71
C ASP A 112 -10.64 9.42 12.47
N PHE A 113 -9.34 9.19 12.62
CA PHE A 113 -8.38 9.17 11.52
C PHE A 113 -8.79 8.21 10.40
N LYS A 114 -9.23 7.00 10.73
CA LYS A 114 -9.70 6.01 9.75
C LYS A 114 -10.89 6.55 8.96
N SER A 115 -11.87 7.14 9.65
CA SER A 115 -13.06 7.74 9.03
C SER A 115 -12.68 8.88 8.08
N LEU A 116 -11.78 9.78 8.50
CA LEU A 116 -11.31 10.90 7.66
C LEU A 116 -10.56 10.43 6.41
N VAL A 117 -9.72 9.41 6.54
CA VAL A 117 -9.01 8.81 5.39
C VAL A 117 -9.99 8.14 4.43
N GLU A 118 -11.01 7.45 4.93
CA GLU A 118 -12.04 6.81 4.12
C GLU A 118 -12.90 7.85 3.38
N LYS A 119 -13.33 8.90 4.07
CA LYS A 119 -14.05 10.04 3.48
C LYS A 119 -13.27 10.67 2.31
N LYS A 120 -11.98 10.95 2.54
CA LYS A 120 -11.07 11.49 1.51
C LYS A 120 -10.89 10.55 0.33
N ARG A 121 -10.89 9.23 0.56
CA ARG A 121 -10.80 8.21 -0.51
C ARG A 121 -12.05 8.12 -1.36
N SER A 122 -13.22 8.34 -0.76
CA SER A 122 -14.50 8.36 -1.46
C SER A 122 -14.74 9.64 -2.28
N ASN A 123 -13.71 10.49 -2.45
CA ASN A 123 -13.78 11.81 -3.06
C ASN A 123 -14.79 12.75 -2.38
N GLU A 124 -15.12 12.48 -1.11
CA GLU A 124 -15.91 13.40 -0.31
C GLU A 124 -14.98 14.49 0.23
N ASN A 125 -15.44 15.74 0.16
CA ASN A 125 -14.68 16.87 0.66
C ASN A 125 -14.68 16.86 2.19
N LEU A 126 -13.48 16.94 2.77
CA LEU A 126 -13.31 17.21 4.19
C LEU A 126 -13.59 18.69 4.46
N THR A 127 -14.24 18.99 5.58
CA THR A 127 -14.34 20.37 6.09
C THR A 127 -12.95 20.89 6.49
N ASP A 128 -12.83 22.19 6.75
CA ASP A 128 -11.57 22.77 7.19
C ASP A 128 -11.10 22.16 8.53
N GLU A 129 -12.02 21.94 9.47
CA GLU A 129 -11.73 21.30 10.76
C GLU A 129 -11.34 19.83 10.61
N GLU A 130 -11.95 19.10 9.66
CA GLU A 130 -11.58 17.73 9.33
C GLU A 130 -10.20 17.64 8.69
N ASN A 131 -9.86 18.59 7.80
CA ASN A 131 -8.54 18.69 7.20
C ASN A 131 -7.47 19.01 8.25
N GLU A 132 -7.77 19.91 9.19
CA GLU A 132 -6.89 20.24 10.30
C GLU A 132 -6.63 19.03 11.19
N ARG A 133 -7.68 18.30 11.59
CA ARG A 133 -7.54 17.04 12.37
C ARG A 133 -6.74 15.98 11.62
N LEU A 134 -7.01 15.77 10.34
CA LEU A 134 -6.28 14.81 9.52
C LEU A 134 -4.79 15.18 9.41
N LYS A 135 -4.48 16.47 9.27
CA LYS A 135 -3.10 16.97 9.28
C LYS A 135 -2.43 16.71 10.63
N ASP A 136 -3.11 17.04 11.73
CA ASP A 136 -2.62 16.81 13.08
C ASP A 136 -2.28 15.33 13.34
N TYR A 137 -3.17 14.42 12.95
CA TYR A 137 -2.91 12.98 13.04
C TYR A 137 -1.72 12.55 12.18
N THR A 138 -1.61 13.09 10.96
CA THR A 138 -0.49 12.82 10.06
C THR A 138 0.84 13.28 10.65
N ASP A 139 0.86 14.45 11.30
CA ASP A 139 2.05 14.98 11.96
C ASP A 139 2.46 14.13 13.17
N ILE A 140 1.50 13.60 13.94
CA ILE A 140 1.80 12.64 15.02
C ILE A 140 2.37 11.34 14.45
N ILE A 141 1.75 10.80 13.39
CA ILE A 141 2.19 9.54 12.75
C ILE A 141 3.63 9.66 12.25
N ASN A 142 3.94 10.77 11.58
CA ASN A 142 5.27 11.05 11.03
C ASN A 142 6.31 11.44 12.09
N GLY A 143 5.90 11.67 13.35
CA GLY A 143 6.79 12.10 14.42
C GLY A 143 7.15 13.59 14.40
N ASN A 144 6.44 14.40 13.59
CA ASN A 144 6.56 15.86 13.59
C ASN A 144 5.91 16.48 14.84
N LYS A 145 4.97 15.77 15.46
CA LYS A 145 4.23 16.17 16.65
C LYS A 145 4.22 15.01 17.65
N LEU A 146 4.35 15.32 18.94
CA LEU A 146 4.16 14.32 19.99
C LEU A 146 2.66 14.04 20.19
N SER A 147 2.31 12.77 20.40
CA SER A 147 0.96 12.42 20.81
C SER A 147 0.69 12.89 22.24
N THR A 148 -0.56 13.19 22.58
CA THR A 148 -0.98 13.49 23.96
C THR A 148 -0.53 12.40 24.93
N LYS A 149 -0.56 11.14 24.49
CA LYS A 149 -0.09 9.99 25.26
C LYS A 149 1.42 10.04 25.54
N ASP A 150 2.23 10.39 24.55
CA ASP A 150 3.68 10.53 24.74
C ASP A 150 3.99 11.72 25.66
N ILE A 151 3.26 12.83 25.54
CA ILE A 151 3.41 13.99 26.42
C ILE A 151 3.10 13.61 27.87
N LEU A 152 1.95 12.97 28.13
CA LEU A 152 1.57 12.52 29.48
C LEU A 152 2.59 11.57 30.08
N SER A 153 3.20 10.68 29.28
CA SER A 153 4.22 9.75 29.76
C SER A 153 5.51 10.42 30.24
N GLN A 154 5.82 11.63 29.76
CA GLN A 154 6.98 12.40 30.21
C GLN A 154 6.76 13.06 31.58
N PHE A 155 5.52 13.39 31.94
CA PHE A 155 5.19 14.04 33.21
C PHE A 155 4.94 13.06 34.36
N LEU A 156 4.67 11.79 34.07
CA LEU A 156 4.39 10.74 35.06
C LEU A 156 5.63 9.92 35.46
N ARG A 157 6.83 10.43 35.13
CA ARG A 157 8.13 9.82 35.43
C ARG A 157 8.79 10.52 36.60
#